data_AF-A0A7K1Y618-F1
#
_entry.id   AF-A0A7K1Y618-F1
#
_cell.length_a   1.000
_cell.length_b   1.000
_cell.length_c   1.000
_cell.angle_alpha   90.00
_cell.angle_beta   90.00
_cell.angle_gamma   90.00
#
_symmetry.space_group_name_H-M   'P 1'
#
loop_
_entity.id
_entity.type
_entity.pdbx_description
1 polymer ?
#
loop_
_entity_poly.entity_id
_entity_poly.type
_entity_poly.pdbx_seq_one_letter_code
_entity_poly.pdbx_strand_id
1 'polypeptide(L)' 'MNLLFISGLFSGIVGLLWLILIIYALYDIIKSNMPQNTKLLWIIIVLVAPILGSIIYLIWGKNQTINI' A
#
# COMPACT_ATOMS: atom_id res chain seq x y z
N MET A 1 -9.64 -21.93 26.35
CA MET A 1 -9.73 -21.14 25.11
C MET A 1 -8.83 -19.93 25.31
N ASN A 2 -7.56 -20.07 24.94
CA ASN A 2 -6.49 -19.28 25.55
C ASN A 2 -6.23 -18.01 24.75
N LEU A 3 -5.76 -16.97 25.43
CA LEU A 3 -5.27 -15.71 24.84
C LEU A 3 -4.31 -15.92 23.66
N LEU A 4 -3.54 -17.03 23.66
CA LEU A 4 -2.65 -17.45 22.57
C LEU A 4 -3.38 -17.69 21.23
N PHE A 5 -4.62 -18.19 21.26
CA PHE A 5 -5.43 -18.38 20.06
C PHE A 5 -5.91 -17.02 19.51
N ILE A 6 -6.31 -16.10 20.39
CA ILE A 6 -6.77 -14.76 19.99
C ILE A 6 -5.63 -13.94 19.39
N SER A 7 -4.43 -14.00 19.97
CA SER A 7 -3.24 -13.32 19.43
C SER A 7 -2.84 -13.84 18.04
N GLY A 8 -2.96 -15.16 17.80
CA GLY A 8 -2.64 -15.76 16.51
C GLY A 8 -3.59 -15.29 15.40
N LEU A 9 -4.90 -15.25 15.68
CA LEU A 9 -5.90 -14.75 14.74
C LEU A 9 -5.70 -13.27 14.41
N PHE A 10 -5.39 -12.45 15.42
CA PHE A 10 -5.13 -11.03 15.23
C PHE A 10 -3.91 -10.77 14.32
N SER A 11 -2.81 -11.51 14.54
CA SER A 11 -1.61 -11.42 13.71
C SER A 11 -1.89 -11.78 12.24
N GLY A 12 -2.71 -12.82 11.99
CA GLY A 12 -3.05 -13.22 10.62
C GLY A 12 -3.86 -12.17 9.88
N ILE A 13 -4.84 -11.56 10.55
CA ILE A 13 -5.70 -10.51 9.97
C ILE A 13 -4.88 -9.26 9.65
N VAL A 14 -3.97 -8.85 10.55
CA VAL A 14 -3.10 -7.70 10.33
C VAL A 14 -2.18 -7.92 9.12
N GLY A 15 -1.60 -9.11 8.97
CA GLY A 15 -0.78 -9.44 7.80
C GLY A 15 -1.57 -9.44 6.48
N LEU A 16 -2.80 -9.95 6.49
CA LEU A 16 -3.71 -9.92 5.34
C LEU A 16 -4.09 -8.50 4.93
N LEU A 17 -4.48 -7.67 5.90
CA LEU A 17 -4.75 -6.24 5.67
C LEU A 17 -3.53 -5.55 5.03
N TRP A 18 -2.33 -5.92 5.47
CA TRP A 18 -1.10 -5.36 4.95
C TRP A 18 -0.85 -5.70 3.47
N LEU A 19 -1.08 -6.97 3.10
CA LEU A 19 -1.00 -7.41 1.71
C LEU A 19 -2.02 -6.67 0.83
N ILE A 20 -3.25 -6.54 1.31
CA ILE A 20 -4.31 -5.82 0.58
C ILE A 20 -3.91 -4.36 0.35
N LEU A 21 -3.35 -3.69 1.37
CA LEU A 21 -2.89 -2.31 1.29
C LEU A 21 -1.84 -2.13 0.18
N ILE A 22 -0.85 -3.02 0.12
CA ILE A 22 0.24 -2.97 -0.87
C ILE A 22 -0.32 -3.17 -2.29
N ILE A 23 -1.16 -4.19 -2.47
CA ILE A 23 -1.79 -4.49 -3.77
C ILE A 23 -2.66 -3.32 -4.22
N TYR A 24 -3.44 -2.76 -3.31
CA TYR A 24 -4.29 -1.60 -3.60
C TYR A 24 -3.47 -0.38 -4.01
N ALA A 25 -2.39 -0.07 -3.28
CA ALA A 25 -1.49 1.03 -3.63
C ALA A 25 -0.87 0.84 -5.02
N LEU A 26 -0.35 -0.35 -5.33
CA LEU A 26 0.20 -0.66 -6.65
C LEU A 26 -0.84 -0.55 -7.77
N TYR A 27 -2.03 -1.09 -7.54
CA TYR A 27 -3.15 -1.01 -8.49
C TYR A 27 -3.52 0.45 -8.78
N ASP A 28 -3.62 1.27 -7.74
CA ASP A 28 -3.94 2.70 -7.84
C ASP A 28 -2.84 3.47 -8.59
N ILE A 29 -1.55 3.21 -8.30
CA ILE A 29 -0.42 3.82 -9.02
C ILE A 29 -0.50 3.52 -10.52
N ILE A 30 -0.74 2.26 -10.90
CA ILE A 30 -0.80 1.85 -12.31
C ILE A 30 -1.97 2.54 -13.01
N LYS A 31 -3.14 2.59 -12.36
CA LYS A 31 -4.37 3.18 -12.89
C LYS A 31 -4.35 4.72 -12.93
N SER A 32 -3.56 5.36 -12.08
CA SER A 32 -3.45 6.81 -11.99
C SER A 32 -3.07 7.47 -13.33
N ASN A 33 -3.44 8.73 -13.58
CA ASN A 33 -3.00 9.49 -14.76
C ASN A 33 -1.68 10.26 -14.52
N MET A 34 -0.85 9.79 -13.60
CA MET A 34 0.43 10.43 -13.30
C MET A 34 1.45 10.26 -14.44
N PRO A 35 2.42 11.19 -14.58
CA PRO A 35 3.55 11.02 -15.48
C PRO A 35 4.27 9.69 -15.22
N GLN A 36 4.76 9.04 -16.27
CA GLN A 36 5.36 7.71 -16.19
C GLN A 36 6.54 7.64 -15.20
N ASN A 37 7.36 8.69 -15.15
CA ASN A 37 8.49 8.78 -14.22
C ASN A 37 8.01 8.81 -12.75
N THR A 38 6.92 9.52 -12.47
CA THR A 38 6.32 9.60 -11.13
C THR A 38 5.71 8.26 -10.72
N LYS A 39 5.03 7.57 -11.65
CA LYS A 39 4.53 6.21 -11.39
C LYS A 39 5.67 5.25 -11.04
N LEU A 40 6.74 5.27 -11.82
CA LEU A 40 7.88 4.39 -11.60
C LEU A 40 8.50 4.63 -10.21
N LEU A 41 8.66 5.90 -9.81
CA LEU A 41 9.19 6.26 -8.51
C LEU A 41 8.32 5.70 -7.37
N TRP A 42 6.99 5.86 -7.46
CA TRP A 42 6.07 5.32 -6.46
C TRP A 42 6.08 3.79 -6.41
N ILE A 43 6.12 3.12 -7.57
CA ILE A 43 6.25 1.66 -7.63
C ILE A 43 7.51 1.20 -6.92
N ILE A 44 8.66 1.85 -7.17
CA ILE A 44 9.94 1.51 -6.52
C ILE A 44 9.86 1.73 -5.01
N ILE A 45 9.30 2.86 -4.55
CA ILE A 45 9.14 3.16 -3.12
C ILE A 45 8.27 2.09 -2.43
N VAL A 46 7.14 1.72 -3.03
CA VAL A 46 6.26 0.68 -2.51
C VAL A 46 6.95 -0.70 -2.57
N LEU A 47 7.80 -0.98 -3.55
CA LEU A 47 8.51 -2.25 -3.61
C LEU A 47 9.60 -2.37 -2.53
N VAL A 48 10.38 -1.30 -2.33
CA VAL A 48 11.50 -1.26 -1.36
C VAL A 48 10.99 -1.18 0.08
N ALA A 49 9.94 -0.39 0.29
CA ALA A 49 9.28 -0.25 1.59
C ALA A 49 7.80 -0.54 1.42
N PRO A 50 7.37 -1.82 1.41
CA PRO A 50 5.97 -2.21 1.20
C PRO A 50 5.04 -1.55 2.21
N ILE A 51 5.49 -1.50 3.45
CA ILE A 51 4.74 -0.95 4.56
C ILE A 51 4.67 0.59 4.44
N LEU A 52 5.81 1.24 4.61
CA LEU A 52 5.85 2.70 4.69
C LEU A 52 5.52 3.35 3.33
N GLY A 53 6.00 2.76 2.24
CA GLY A 53 5.80 3.26 0.89
C GLY A 53 4.34 3.26 0.46
N SER A 54 3.57 2.21 0.78
CA SER A 54 2.13 2.18 0.47
C SER A 54 1.34 3.21 1.30
N ILE A 55 1.68 3.39 2.58
CA ILE A 55 1.07 4.44 3.42
C ILE A 55 1.38 5.84 2.87
N ILE A 56 2.65 6.13 2.59
CA ILE A 56 3.10 7.43 2.09
C ILE A 56 2.45 7.70 0.71
N TYR A 57 2.37 6.69 -0.15
CA TYR A 57 1.67 6.80 -1.42
C TYR A 57 0.20 7.19 -1.21
N LEU A 58 -0.53 6.51 -0.32
CA LEU A 58 -1.96 6.76 -0.13
C LEU A 58 -2.25 8.15 0.43
N ILE A 59 -1.34 8.71 1.25
CA ILE A 59 -1.49 10.04 1.85
C ILE A 59 -1.04 11.14 0.89
N TRP A 60 0.10 10.95 0.21
CA TRP A 60 0.76 11.99 -0.58
C TRP A 60 0.74 11.71 -2.08
N GLY A 61 1.16 10.51 -2.48
CA GLY A 61 1.22 10.10 -3.88
C GLY A 61 -0.13 10.16 -4.58
N LYS A 62 -1.21 9.77 -3.90
CA LYS A 62 -2.57 9.79 -4.45
C LYS A 62 -3.05 11.21 -4.79
N ASN A 63 -2.57 12.24 -4.08
CA ASN A 63 -2.91 13.64 -4.36
C ASN A 63 -2.15 14.21 -5.56
N GLN A 64 -1.06 13.55 -6.00
CA GLN A 64 -0.32 13.91 -7.21
C GLN A 64 -1.02 13.44 -8.48
N THR A 65 -2.03 12.57 -8.34
CA THR A 65 -2.96 12.23 -9.41
C THR A 65 -3.84 13.44 -9.68
N ILE A 66 -3.47 14.24 -10.67
CA ILE A 66 -4.25 15.39 -11.10
C ILE A 66 -5.63 14.85 -11.57
N ASN A 67 -6.68 15.11 -10.79
CA ASN A 67 -8.06 15.00 -11.25
C ASN A 67 -8.38 16.31 -11.96
N ILE A 68 -8.35 16.29 -13.29
CA ILE A 68 -8.99 17.31 -14.12
C ILE A 68 -10.37 16.76 -14.48
#